data_AF-A0A4R5VVJ6-F1
#
_entry.id   AF-A0A4R5VVJ6-F1
#
_cell.length_a   1.000
_cell.length_b   1.000
_cell.length_c   1.000
_cell.angle_alpha   90.00
_cell.angle_beta   90.00
_cell.angle_gamma   90.00
#
_symmetry.space_group_name_H-M   'P 1'
#
loop_
_entity.id
_entity.type
_entity.pdbx_description
1 polymer ?
#
loop_
_entity_poly.entity_id
_entity_poly.type
_entity_poly.pdbx_seq_one_letter_code
_entity_poly.pdbx_strand_id
1 'polypeptide(L)'
;MVDDRVVEIPVYKVPKSIQLTEFREELFETEKGVFILKYPILSAGNITKISRTVQENRDRYLAVLSINDIVAKIDQAVQQWLNPDYRLRQFAEILIPRITGYDSEMVRLELKRYIRMFRKKELLRFLDEEFDQPAMLDEFRPRKTGGMSRAFGPRSIFHVFSGNVPGVQIWSLIMGLLLKSANIGKTSTTEPLFPVLFAESLAEVDPLLAESIAILPWKGGTKELEEQAIAAAEAVIVYGSNTTVETVRELVPFGKKFLSYGHKISLALVGKEALTADHYFETIHKLAEDVSVFDQQSCLSPQSVLVEEGGAVSPKQFAQMLAAELERYHKKRPRATLTAEEAMSIQKVRNHYHLESLSRDGISVFASLNASAWTVIYHAEAGMEGSPLNRTIHVFNSQRLEDDFEKIALYQDYLQSCGLAVSPNRLFQIAELLGTLGVNRIAPIGEMNRAKPGWHHDGGFNLLDLVRFTDIERNLELDLERFDPDVE
;
A
#
# COMPACT_ATOMS: atom_id res chain seq x y z
N MET A 1 -4.74 20.89 34.21
CA MET A 1 -3.72 20.10 34.94
C MET A 1 -3.18 19.11 33.94
N VAL A 2 -2.14 19.51 33.19
CA VAL A 2 -1.44 18.62 32.24
C VAL A 2 -0.69 17.62 33.11
N ASP A 3 -1.01 16.34 32.95
CA ASP A 3 -0.30 15.28 33.64
C ASP A 3 1.06 15.13 32.93
N ASP A 4 2.16 15.40 33.64
CA ASP A 4 3.56 15.31 33.16
C ASP A 4 3.98 13.85 32.89
N ARG A 5 3.12 13.06 32.23
CA ARG A 5 3.42 11.66 31.89
C ARG A 5 4.31 11.64 30.65
N VAL A 6 5.59 11.40 30.87
CA VAL A 6 6.52 10.97 29.82
C VAL A 6 6.19 9.52 29.46
N VAL A 7 5.88 9.26 28.20
CA VAL A 7 5.56 7.93 27.68
C VAL A 7 6.64 7.48 26.70
N GLU A 8 7.36 6.42 27.05
CA GLU A 8 8.33 5.80 26.15
C GLU A 8 7.63 4.82 25.20
N ILE A 9 7.94 4.93 23.91
CA ILE A 9 7.37 4.06 22.86
C ILE A 9 8.51 3.44 22.06
N PRO A 10 8.68 2.11 22.12
CA PRO A 10 9.56 1.39 21.21
C PRO A 10 9.12 1.56 19.76
N VAL A 11 10.01 2.03 18.90
CA VAL A 11 9.81 2.04 17.44
C VAL A 11 10.38 0.76 16.84
N TYR A 12 10.14 -0.36 17.52
CA TYR A 12 10.56 -1.69 17.08
C TYR A 12 9.70 -2.75 17.76
N LYS A 13 9.56 -3.92 17.11
CA LYS A 13 9.02 -5.15 17.67
C LYS A 13 10.07 -6.24 17.50
N VAL A 14 10.39 -6.95 18.57
CA VAL A 14 11.21 -8.17 18.52
C VAL A 14 10.61 -9.24 19.44
N PRO A 15 11.03 -10.51 19.32
CA PRO A 15 10.71 -11.53 20.32
C PRO A 15 11.16 -11.10 21.72
N LYS A 16 10.40 -11.43 22.76
CA LYS A 16 10.72 -11.06 24.16
C LYS A 16 12.06 -11.63 24.65
N SER A 17 12.53 -12.72 24.04
CA SER A 17 13.84 -13.32 24.35
C SER A 17 15.03 -12.52 23.78
N ILE A 18 14.78 -11.53 22.93
CA ILE A 18 15.80 -10.64 22.38
C ILE A 18 15.89 -9.38 23.24
N GLN A 19 17.10 -9.08 23.71
CA GLN A 19 17.41 -7.82 24.39
C GLN A 19 18.24 -6.94 23.45
N LEU A 20 17.77 -5.71 23.24
CA LEU A 20 18.50 -4.64 22.58
C LEU A 20 18.90 -3.62 23.65
N THR A 21 20.12 -3.12 23.59
CA THR A 21 20.71 -2.32 24.68
C THR A 21 21.00 -0.88 24.30
N GLU A 22 21.13 -0.59 23.01
CA GLU A 22 21.50 0.74 22.51
C GLU A 22 20.34 1.34 21.71
N PHE A 23 19.99 2.59 22.04
CA PHE A 23 18.86 3.29 21.45
C PHE A 23 19.20 4.74 21.11
N ARG A 24 18.66 5.21 19.99
CA ARG A 24 18.48 6.63 19.71
C ARG A 24 17.08 7.03 20.16
N GLU A 25 16.96 8.19 20.79
CA GLU A 25 15.68 8.72 21.27
C GLU A 25 15.26 9.95 20.47
N GLU A 26 13.97 10.06 20.17
CA GLU A 26 13.36 11.25 19.60
C GLU A 26 12.19 11.69 20.47
N LEU A 27 12.16 12.97 20.83
CA LEU A 27 11.17 13.53 21.74
C LEU A 27 10.06 14.26 20.97
N PHE A 28 8.83 13.95 21.31
CA PHE A 28 7.63 14.56 20.74
C PHE A 28 6.77 15.16 21.85
N GLU A 29 6.73 16.49 21.91
CA GLU A 29 5.80 17.21 22.79
C GLU A 29 4.45 17.38 22.09
N THR A 30 3.38 17.02 22.79
CA THR A 30 2.02 17.11 22.31
C THR A 30 1.11 17.65 23.41
N GLU A 31 -0.10 18.09 23.04
CA GLU A 31 -1.14 18.46 24.01
C GLU A 31 -1.55 17.30 24.94
N LYS A 32 -1.19 16.07 24.58
CA LYS A 32 -1.50 14.84 25.32
C LYS A 32 -0.35 14.34 26.20
N GLY A 33 0.77 15.06 26.24
CA GLY A 33 1.96 14.70 27.00
C GLY A 33 3.22 14.61 26.13
N VAL A 34 4.32 14.18 26.76
CA VAL A 34 5.62 14.01 26.13
C VAL A 34 5.83 12.54 25.77
N PHE A 35 6.15 12.28 24.51
CA PHE A 35 6.44 10.94 24.02
C PHE A 35 7.91 10.82 23.64
N ILE A 36 8.57 9.75 24.07
CA ILE A 36 9.95 9.44 23.71
C ILE A 36 9.93 8.20 22.82
N LEU A 37 10.23 8.39 21.54
CA LEU A 37 10.36 7.30 20.57
C LEU A 37 11.76 6.68 20.67
N LYS A 38 11.83 5.38 20.94
CA LYS A 38 13.09 4.63 21.07
C LYS A 38 13.38 3.80 19.83
N TYR A 39 14.45 4.16 19.12
CA TYR A 39 14.94 3.48 17.92
C TYR A 39 16.17 2.65 18.27
N PRO A 40 16.18 1.32 18.02
CA PRO A 40 17.34 0.50 18.34
C PRO A 40 18.49 0.80 17.39
N ILE A 41 19.72 0.79 17.92
CA ILE A 41 20.94 0.75 17.11
C ILE A 41 21.22 -0.73 16.79
N LEU A 42 21.18 -1.08 15.51
CA LEU A 42 21.22 -2.47 15.04
C LEU A 42 22.58 -2.83 14.46
N SER A 43 23.02 -4.05 14.76
CA SER A 43 24.17 -4.71 14.13
C SER A 43 23.72 -5.90 13.29
N ALA A 44 24.59 -6.36 12.39
CA ALA A 44 24.37 -7.57 11.59
C ALA A 44 24.05 -8.78 12.49
N GLY A 45 24.76 -8.91 13.62
CA GLY A 45 24.52 -9.98 14.60
C GLY A 45 23.14 -9.91 15.26
N ASN A 46 22.58 -8.69 15.46
CA ASN A 46 21.20 -8.55 15.93
C ASN A 46 20.22 -9.12 14.89
N ILE A 47 20.39 -8.76 13.61
CA ILE A 47 19.52 -9.25 12.53
C ILE A 47 19.57 -10.77 12.42
N THR A 48 20.75 -11.38 12.39
CA THR A 48 20.89 -12.84 12.34
C THR A 48 20.19 -13.53 13.51
N LYS A 49 20.39 -13.02 14.73
CA LYS A 49 19.78 -13.59 15.95
C LYS A 49 18.27 -13.44 15.95
N ILE A 50 17.76 -12.25 15.59
CA ILE A 50 16.32 -11.96 15.53
C ILE A 50 15.65 -12.85 14.48
N SER A 51 16.19 -12.90 13.25
CA SER A 51 15.66 -13.70 12.15
C SER A 51 15.55 -15.19 12.53
N ARG A 52 16.59 -15.75 13.15
CA ARG A 52 16.56 -17.13 13.65
C ARG A 52 15.46 -17.33 14.70
N THR A 53 15.36 -16.41 15.65
CA THR A 53 14.40 -16.51 16.75
C THR A 53 12.96 -16.46 16.26
N VAL A 54 12.62 -15.55 15.34
CA VAL A 54 11.25 -15.49 14.78
C VAL A 54 10.90 -16.72 13.95
N GLN A 55 11.87 -17.31 13.25
CA GLN A 55 11.69 -18.58 12.51
C GLN A 55 11.41 -19.75 13.44
N GLU A 56 12.19 -19.89 14.51
CA GLU A 56 11.97 -20.94 15.52
C GLU A 56 10.61 -20.78 16.21
N ASN A 57 10.23 -19.55 16.56
CA ASN A 57 8.92 -19.26 17.15
C ASN A 57 7.78 -19.56 16.17
N ARG A 58 7.96 -19.21 14.89
CA ARG A 58 7.01 -19.58 13.82
C ARG A 58 6.83 -21.09 13.74
N ASP A 59 7.92 -21.84 13.70
CA ASP A 59 7.86 -23.30 13.54
C ASP A 59 7.15 -23.98 14.72
N ARG A 60 7.32 -23.44 15.93
CA ARG A 60 6.68 -23.95 17.16
C ARG A 60 5.18 -23.61 17.26
N TYR A 61 4.74 -22.48 16.70
CA TYR A 61 3.39 -21.97 16.93
C TYR A 61 2.64 -21.60 15.66
N LEU A 62 3.07 -20.56 14.93
CA LEU A 62 2.34 -20.04 13.77
C LEU A 62 2.14 -21.11 12.67
N ALA A 63 3.14 -21.97 12.44
CA ALA A 63 3.12 -22.99 11.40
C ALA A 63 2.02 -24.05 11.58
N VAL A 64 1.59 -24.30 12.81
CA VAL A 64 0.61 -25.34 13.16
C VAL A 64 -0.80 -24.81 13.36
N LEU A 65 -0.99 -23.48 13.36
CA LEU A 65 -2.32 -22.87 13.40
C LEU A 65 -3.08 -23.17 12.12
N SER A 66 -4.39 -23.34 12.23
CA SER A 66 -5.27 -23.34 11.06
C SER A 66 -5.34 -21.92 10.47
N ILE A 67 -5.60 -21.81 9.17
CA ILE A 67 -5.78 -20.51 8.52
C ILE A 67 -6.93 -19.71 9.18
N ASN A 68 -7.97 -20.41 9.63
CA ASN A 68 -9.11 -19.81 10.33
C ASN A 68 -8.73 -19.22 11.68
N ASP A 69 -7.83 -19.88 12.44
CA ASP A 69 -7.32 -19.36 13.71
C ASP A 69 -6.50 -18.09 13.50
N ILE A 70 -5.64 -18.09 12.46
CA ILE A 70 -4.84 -16.92 12.10
C ILE A 70 -5.76 -15.74 11.73
N VAL A 71 -6.75 -15.97 10.87
CA VAL A 71 -7.75 -14.96 10.49
C VAL A 71 -8.51 -14.44 11.72
N ALA A 72 -8.91 -15.32 12.63
CA ALA A 72 -9.63 -14.93 13.84
C ALA A 72 -8.77 -14.05 14.77
N LYS A 73 -7.49 -14.37 14.93
CA LYS A 73 -6.55 -13.58 15.75
C LYS A 73 -6.28 -12.21 15.14
N ILE A 74 -6.09 -12.14 13.82
CA ILE A 74 -5.96 -10.85 13.12
C ILE A 74 -7.25 -10.03 13.29
N ASP A 75 -8.43 -10.63 13.13
CA ASP A 75 -9.70 -9.93 13.30
C ASP A 75 -9.88 -9.40 14.73
N GLN A 76 -9.47 -10.14 15.76
CA GLN A 76 -9.51 -9.69 17.15
C GLN A 76 -8.65 -8.43 17.36
N ALA A 77 -7.43 -8.39 16.81
CA ALA A 77 -6.60 -7.18 16.85
C ALA A 77 -7.28 -6.03 16.09
N VAL A 78 -7.82 -6.30 14.90
CA VAL A 78 -8.59 -5.33 14.11
C VAL A 78 -9.75 -4.75 14.91
N GLN A 79 -10.51 -5.56 15.66
CA GLN A 79 -11.62 -5.06 16.49
C GLN A 79 -11.13 -4.08 17.57
N GLN A 80 -9.96 -4.30 18.17
CA GLN A 80 -9.37 -3.34 19.12
C GLN A 80 -9.09 -2.00 18.41
N TRP A 81 -8.49 -2.02 17.23
CA TRP A 81 -8.28 -0.82 16.40
C TRP A 81 -9.59 -0.13 15.96
N LEU A 82 -10.73 -0.83 15.96
CA LEU A 82 -12.01 -0.17 15.68
C LEU A 82 -12.55 0.63 16.86
N ASN A 83 -12.09 0.33 18.08
CA ASN A 83 -12.42 1.07 19.28
C ASN A 83 -11.60 2.39 19.33
N PRO A 84 -12.24 3.57 19.36
CA PRO A 84 -11.52 4.85 19.48
C PRO A 84 -10.74 5.01 20.78
N ASP A 85 -11.09 4.28 21.83
CA ASP A 85 -10.43 4.36 23.14
C ASP A 85 -9.25 3.37 23.27
N TYR A 86 -8.96 2.62 22.20
CA TYR A 86 -7.85 1.69 22.22
C TYR A 86 -6.50 2.42 22.27
N ARG A 87 -5.64 2.07 23.23
CA ARG A 87 -4.41 2.80 23.54
C ARG A 87 -3.46 2.92 22.35
N LEU A 88 -3.18 1.81 21.65
CA LEU A 88 -2.25 1.84 20.51
C LEU A 88 -2.81 2.64 19.33
N ARG A 89 -4.14 2.67 19.19
CA ARG A 89 -4.79 3.57 18.23
C ARG A 89 -4.63 5.03 18.60
N GLN A 90 -4.80 5.38 19.87
CA GLN A 90 -4.57 6.75 20.33
C GLN A 90 -3.11 7.17 20.08
N PHE A 91 -2.15 6.29 20.33
CA PHE A 91 -0.74 6.55 19.98
C PHE A 91 -0.55 6.79 18.48
N ALA A 92 -1.14 5.96 17.62
CA ALA A 92 -1.07 6.15 16.17
C ALA A 92 -1.68 7.51 15.74
N GLU A 93 -2.88 7.84 16.22
CA GLU A 93 -3.58 9.09 15.89
C GLU A 93 -2.87 10.35 16.41
N ILE A 94 -2.09 10.24 17.50
CA ILE A 94 -1.29 11.34 18.05
C ILE A 94 0.05 11.49 17.31
N LEU A 95 0.75 10.38 17.10
CA LEU A 95 2.18 10.40 16.71
C LEU A 95 2.39 10.34 15.21
N ILE A 96 1.59 9.58 14.45
CA ILE A 96 1.76 9.48 12.99
C ILE A 96 1.67 10.87 12.33
N PRO A 97 0.70 11.75 12.65
CA PRO A 97 0.67 13.11 12.10
C PRO A 97 1.93 13.91 12.40
N ARG A 98 2.53 13.72 13.58
CA ARG A 98 3.76 14.43 13.99
C ARG A 98 5.01 13.89 13.31
N ILE A 99 5.06 12.58 13.08
CA ILE A 99 6.16 11.91 12.39
C ILE A 99 6.14 12.23 10.90
N THR A 100 4.96 12.16 10.28
CA THR A 100 4.80 12.23 8.82
C THR A 100 4.45 13.63 8.30
N GLY A 101 3.96 14.52 9.18
CA GLY A 101 3.45 15.84 8.80
C GLY A 101 2.03 15.82 8.24
N TYR A 102 1.39 14.65 8.07
CA TYR A 102 0.03 14.56 7.55
C TYR A 102 -1.00 15.15 8.52
N ASP A 103 -2.11 15.64 7.97
CA ASP A 103 -3.24 16.15 8.73
C ASP A 103 -3.81 15.08 9.69
N SER A 104 -4.07 15.47 10.94
CA SER A 104 -4.51 14.55 11.99
C SER A 104 -5.89 13.97 11.75
N GLU A 105 -6.82 14.74 11.16
CA GLU A 105 -8.15 14.24 10.81
C GLU A 105 -8.06 13.23 9.67
N MET A 106 -7.26 13.53 8.64
CA MET A 106 -6.98 12.63 7.53
C MET A 106 -6.44 11.30 8.04
N VAL A 107 -5.34 11.32 8.82
CA VAL A 107 -4.74 10.10 9.38
C VAL A 107 -5.77 9.31 10.17
N ARG A 108 -6.51 9.95 11.07
CA ARG A 108 -7.56 9.29 11.87
C ARG A 108 -8.62 8.61 11.01
N LEU A 109 -9.11 9.28 9.95
CA LEU A 109 -10.14 8.74 9.08
C LEU A 109 -9.62 7.59 8.22
N GLU A 110 -8.45 7.76 7.60
CA GLU A 110 -7.87 6.77 6.70
C GLU A 110 -7.37 5.55 7.47
N LEU A 111 -6.78 5.71 8.66
CA LEU A 111 -6.41 4.59 9.51
C LEU A 111 -7.62 3.70 9.84
N LYS A 112 -8.72 4.34 10.24
CA LYS A 112 -9.98 3.67 10.56
C LYS A 112 -10.56 2.94 9.34
N ARG A 113 -10.49 3.54 8.16
CA ARG A 113 -10.96 2.94 6.90
C ARG A 113 -10.09 1.75 6.51
N TYR A 114 -8.79 1.94 6.51
CA TYR A 114 -7.81 0.96 6.10
C TYR A 114 -7.85 -0.31 6.97
N ILE A 115 -7.88 -0.17 8.30
CA ILE A 115 -7.98 -1.31 9.22
C ILE A 115 -9.23 -2.18 8.97
N ARG A 116 -10.34 -1.62 8.45
CA ARG A 116 -11.56 -2.40 8.15
C ARG A 116 -11.37 -3.41 7.04
N MET A 117 -10.36 -3.22 6.19
CA MET A 117 -10.00 -4.14 5.11
C MET A 117 -9.42 -5.45 5.64
N PHE A 118 -9.10 -5.54 6.93
CA PHE A 118 -8.55 -6.74 7.57
C PHE A 118 -9.52 -7.42 8.53
N ARG A 119 -10.80 -7.04 8.50
CA ARG A 119 -11.83 -7.79 9.23
C ARG A 119 -11.89 -9.23 8.72
N LYS A 120 -12.31 -10.16 9.57
CA LYS A 120 -12.44 -11.59 9.24
C LYS A 120 -13.06 -11.84 7.87
N LYS A 121 -14.21 -11.22 7.58
CA LYS A 121 -14.91 -11.38 6.28
C LYS A 121 -14.07 -10.93 5.07
N GLU A 122 -13.23 -9.92 5.24
CA GLU A 122 -12.41 -9.35 4.19
C GLU A 122 -11.15 -10.19 3.99
N LEU A 123 -10.56 -10.72 5.07
CA LEU A 123 -9.46 -11.69 4.98
C LEU A 123 -9.90 -13.02 4.35
N LEU A 124 -11.12 -13.48 4.66
CA LEU A 124 -11.66 -14.69 4.02
C LEU A 124 -11.88 -14.48 2.53
N ARG A 125 -12.39 -13.31 2.10
CA ARG A 125 -12.45 -12.96 0.67
C ARG A 125 -11.07 -12.92 0.04
N PHE A 126 -10.09 -12.31 0.71
CA PHE A 126 -8.73 -12.28 0.21
C PHE A 126 -8.19 -13.69 -0.05
N LEU A 127 -8.38 -14.61 0.90
CA LEU A 127 -7.98 -16.00 0.72
C LEU A 127 -8.72 -16.71 -0.42
N ASP A 128 -10.02 -16.44 -0.57
CA ASP A 128 -10.88 -17.05 -1.61
C ASP A 128 -10.53 -16.56 -3.02
N GLU A 129 -10.16 -15.29 -3.18
CA GLU A 129 -9.66 -14.73 -4.45
C GLU A 129 -8.31 -15.35 -4.86
N GLU A 130 -7.47 -15.71 -3.88
CA GLU A 130 -6.13 -16.24 -4.14
C GLU A 130 -6.09 -17.77 -4.20
N PHE A 131 -6.98 -18.49 -3.52
CA PHE A 131 -6.95 -19.95 -3.46
C PHE A 131 -8.32 -20.55 -3.75
N ASP A 132 -8.37 -21.48 -4.71
CA ASP A 132 -9.55 -22.34 -4.98
C ASP A 132 -10.14 -22.95 -3.70
N GLN A 133 -9.26 -23.33 -2.75
CA GLN A 133 -9.62 -23.84 -1.43
C GLN A 133 -8.59 -23.32 -0.40
N PRO A 134 -8.88 -22.27 0.39
CA PRO A 134 -7.93 -21.71 1.36
C PRO A 134 -7.37 -22.72 2.37
N ALA A 135 -8.13 -23.77 2.67
CA ALA A 135 -7.73 -24.83 3.57
C ALA A 135 -6.58 -25.70 3.04
N MET A 136 -6.12 -25.48 1.80
CA MET A 136 -4.87 -26.02 1.25
C MET A 136 -3.61 -25.48 1.96
N LEU A 137 -3.72 -24.35 2.66
CA LEU A 137 -2.67 -23.84 3.54
C LEU A 137 -2.55 -24.65 4.84
N ASP A 138 -3.56 -25.47 5.16
CA ASP A 138 -3.60 -26.31 6.36
C ASP A 138 -3.17 -27.74 6.03
N GLU A 139 -3.77 -28.35 5.01
CA GLU A 139 -3.61 -29.77 4.69
C GLU A 139 -3.73 -30.06 3.18
N PHE A 140 -3.47 -31.31 2.78
CA PHE A 140 -3.73 -31.76 1.42
C PHE A 140 -5.24 -31.74 1.12
N ARG A 141 -5.63 -31.12 0.01
CA ARG A 141 -7.02 -31.02 -0.44
C ARG A 141 -7.23 -31.65 -1.82
N PRO A 142 -8.40 -32.23 -2.10
CA PRO A 142 -8.71 -32.78 -3.41
C PRO A 142 -8.62 -31.72 -4.52
N ARG A 143 -8.11 -32.12 -5.67
CA ARG A 143 -8.07 -31.31 -6.89
C ARG A 143 -9.20 -31.63 -7.85
N LYS A 144 -9.58 -30.64 -8.66
CA LYS A 144 -10.53 -30.79 -9.79
C LYS A 144 -10.08 -31.86 -10.81
N THR A 145 -8.78 -32.04 -10.99
CA THR A 145 -8.19 -33.02 -11.92
C THR A 145 -7.95 -34.40 -11.29
N GLY A 146 -8.31 -34.60 -10.01
CA GLY A 146 -7.95 -35.77 -9.22
C GLY A 146 -6.60 -35.64 -8.51
N GLY A 147 -6.40 -36.48 -7.50
CA GLY A 147 -5.27 -36.35 -6.58
C GLY A 147 -5.52 -35.27 -5.53
N MET A 148 -4.46 -34.96 -4.77
CA MET A 148 -4.49 -34.00 -3.67
C MET A 148 -3.39 -32.95 -3.83
N SER A 149 -3.60 -31.74 -3.32
CA SER A 149 -2.59 -30.68 -3.32
C SER A 149 -2.56 -29.92 -2.01
N ARG A 150 -1.38 -29.46 -1.62
CA ARG A 150 -1.16 -28.61 -0.45
C ARG A 150 -0.27 -27.42 -0.79
N ALA A 151 -0.65 -26.23 -0.32
CA ALA A 151 0.12 -25.01 -0.47
C ALA A 151 1.02 -24.80 0.75
N PHE A 152 2.28 -24.46 0.51
CA PHE A 152 3.26 -24.13 1.54
C PHE A 152 3.78 -22.72 1.31
N GLY A 153 3.55 -21.83 2.28
CA GLY A 153 4.19 -20.52 2.32
C GLY A 153 5.68 -20.62 2.65
N PRO A 154 6.47 -19.58 2.34
CA PRO A 154 7.87 -19.52 2.73
C PRO A 154 8.00 -19.57 4.25
N ARG A 155 9.05 -20.20 4.78
CA ARG A 155 9.28 -20.26 6.24
C ARG A 155 9.43 -18.88 6.87
N SER A 156 10.06 -17.95 6.15
CA SER A 156 10.21 -16.55 6.54
C SER A 156 10.16 -15.61 5.34
N ILE A 157 9.63 -14.41 5.59
CA ILE A 157 9.58 -13.32 4.63
C ILE A 157 10.32 -12.11 5.21
N PHE A 158 11.24 -11.56 4.43
CA PHE A 158 11.81 -10.25 4.70
C PHE A 158 11.05 -9.19 3.90
N HIS A 159 10.52 -8.20 4.61
CA HIS A 159 9.74 -7.10 4.03
C HIS A 159 10.53 -5.81 4.11
N VAL A 160 10.67 -5.12 2.98
CA VAL A 160 11.17 -3.75 2.91
C VAL A 160 9.97 -2.84 2.70
N PHE A 161 9.56 -2.14 3.75
CA PHE A 161 8.38 -1.27 3.70
C PHE A 161 8.71 0.14 3.19
N SER A 162 7.76 0.71 2.43
CA SER A 162 7.73 2.15 2.15
C SER A 162 7.14 2.93 3.32
N GLY A 163 7.40 4.25 3.37
CA GLY A 163 6.87 5.16 4.39
C GLY A 163 6.02 6.30 3.85
N ASN A 164 5.67 6.26 2.57
CA ASN A 164 4.89 7.30 1.89
C ASN A 164 3.42 7.30 2.34
N VAL A 165 2.83 6.12 2.56
CA VAL A 165 1.43 6.00 3.01
C VAL A 165 1.39 5.19 4.32
N PRO A 166 1.02 5.81 5.45
CA PRO A 166 0.86 5.12 6.72
C PRO A 166 -0.17 4.00 6.60
N GLY A 167 0.19 2.79 7.03
CA GLY A 167 -0.72 1.65 7.02
C GLY A 167 -0.41 0.58 6.00
N VAL A 168 0.10 0.96 4.83
CA VAL A 168 0.27 0.01 3.71
C VAL A 168 1.15 -1.19 4.10
N GLN A 169 2.08 -1.00 5.03
CA GLN A 169 2.97 -2.04 5.56
C GLN A 169 2.22 -3.23 6.19
N ILE A 170 1.03 -2.99 6.78
CA ILE A 170 0.22 -4.04 7.40
C ILE A 170 -0.24 -5.08 6.38
N TRP A 171 -0.49 -4.68 5.13
CA TRP A 171 -0.92 -5.61 4.10
C TRP A 171 0.09 -6.74 3.92
N SER A 172 1.36 -6.38 3.76
CA SER A 172 2.47 -7.32 3.59
C SER A 172 2.70 -8.17 4.84
N LEU A 173 2.57 -7.60 6.04
CA LEU A 173 2.63 -8.37 7.30
C LEU A 173 1.52 -9.42 7.36
N ILE A 174 0.29 -9.06 6.98
CA ILE A 174 -0.86 -9.97 6.97
C ILE A 174 -0.67 -11.05 5.92
N MET A 175 -0.15 -10.73 4.72
CA MET A 175 0.21 -11.75 3.73
C MET A 175 1.14 -12.81 4.33
N GLY A 176 2.21 -12.38 5.02
CA GLY A 176 3.12 -13.32 5.67
C GLY A 176 2.46 -14.14 6.77
N LEU A 177 1.56 -13.55 7.58
CA LEU A 177 0.82 -14.31 8.60
C LEU A 177 -0.14 -15.33 7.98
N LEU A 178 -0.88 -14.97 6.93
CA LEU A 178 -1.78 -15.88 6.22
C LEU A 178 -1.02 -17.05 5.59
N LEU A 179 0.20 -16.80 5.09
CA LEU A 179 1.11 -17.84 4.59
C LEU A 179 1.86 -18.60 5.68
N LYS A 180 1.54 -18.32 6.95
CA LYS A 180 2.16 -18.92 8.14
C LYS A 180 3.66 -18.70 8.17
N SER A 181 4.15 -17.56 7.71
CA SER A 181 5.57 -17.22 7.61
C SER A 181 6.03 -16.38 8.81
N ALA A 182 7.29 -16.55 9.22
CA ALA A 182 7.93 -15.59 10.12
C ALA A 182 8.13 -14.27 9.38
N ASN A 183 7.83 -13.14 10.02
CA ASN A 183 7.90 -11.83 9.40
C ASN A 183 9.08 -11.03 9.95
N ILE A 184 9.99 -10.62 9.08
CA ILE A 184 11.05 -9.65 9.38
C ILE A 184 10.78 -8.40 8.56
N GLY A 185 10.37 -7.31 9.19
CA GLY A 185 10.02 -6.07 8.53
C GLY A 185 11.05 -4.97 8.78
N LYS A 186 11.58 -4.39 7.71
CA LYS A 186 12.36 -3.16 7.70
C LYS A 186 11.42 -2.00 7.45
N THR A 187 11.33 -1.07 8.40
CA THR A 187 10.50 0.14 8.23
C THR A 187 11.27 1.28 7.56
N SER A 188 10.54 2.18 6.91
CA SER A 188 11.09 3.47 6.46
C SER A 188 11.27 4.40 7.65
N THR A 189 12.26 5.29 7.58
CA THR A 189 12.42 6.36 8.58
C THR A 189 11.29 7.40 8.53
N THR A 190 10.54 7.49 7.41
CA THR A 190 9.42 8.44 7.25
C THR A 190 8.18 8.02 8.05
N GLU A 191 7.90 6.72 8.15
CA GLU A 191 6.81 6.19 8.98
C GLU A 191 7.24 4.82 9.53
N PRO A 192 7.87 4.81 10.72
CA PRO A 192 8.41 3.59 11.31
C PRO A 192 7.50 2.95 12.37
N LEU A 193 6.40 3.60 12.76
CA LEU A 193 5.71 3.33 14.02
C LEU A 193 4.49 2.43 13.86
N PHE A 194 3.66 2.67 12.86
CA PHE A 194 2.39 1.97 12.72
C PHE A 194 2.48 0.44 12.61
N PRO A 195 3.38 -0.15 11.79
CA PRO A 195 3.53 -1.59 11.76
C PRO A 195 3.96 -2.17 13.12
N VAL A 196 4.76 -1.44 13.92
CA VAL A 196 5.13 -1.84 15.29
C VAL A 196 3.89 -1.87 16.18
N LEU A 197 3.10 -0.79 16.19
CA LEU A 197 1.87 -0.72 16.98
C LEU A 197 0.88 -1.84 16.62
N PHE A 198 0.77 -2.17 15.33
CA PHE A 198 -0.08 -3.28 14.90
C PHE A 198 0.44 -4.63 15.40
N ALA A 199 1.75 -4.89 15.32
CA ALA A 199 2.33 -6.11 15.87
C ALA A 199 2.21 -6.21 17.40
N GLU A 200 2.24 -5.09 18.12
CA GLU A 200 1.93 -5.05 19.55
C GLU A 200 0.46 -5.37 19.84
N SER A 201 -0.49 -4.91 19.00
CA SER A 201 -1.89 -5.32 19.14
C SER A 201 -2.09 -6.82 18.92
N LEU A 202 -1.33 -7.43 18.00
CA LEU A 202 -1.30 -8.89 17.87
C LEU A 202 -0.71 -9.55 19.11
N ALA A 203 0.27 -8.95 19.79
CA ALA A 203 0.83 -9.48 21.03
C ALA A 203 -0.15 -9.42 22.21
N GLU A 204 -1.05 -8.43 22.24
CA GLU A 204 -2.15 -8.36 23.21
C GLU A 204 -3.22 -9.44 22.98
N VAL A 205 -3.40 -9.87 21.73
CA VAL A 205 -4.35 -10.94 21.35
C VAL A 205 -3.75 -12.32 21.50
N ASP A 206 -2.56 -12.53 20.93
CA ASP A 206 -1.84 -13.79 20.92
C ASP A 206 -0.32 -13.52 20.99
N PRO A 207 0.26 -13.58 22.20
CA PRO A 207 1.68 -13.37 22.39
C PRO A 207 2.53 -14.31 21.56
N LEU A 208 2.16 -15.59 21.41
CA LEU A 208 2.97 -16.59 20.72
C LEU A 208 3.01 -16.35 19.21
N LEU A 209 1.90 -15.90 18.62
CA LEU A 209 1.89 -15.45 17.23
C LEU A 209 2.78 -14.20 17.04
N ALA A 210 2.71 -13.24 17.96
CA ALA A 210 3.51 -12.02 17.85
C ALA A 210 5.03 -12.26 18.05
N GLU A 211 5.43 -13.38 18.64
CA GLU A 211 6.83 -13.82 18.75
C GLU A 211 7.42 -14.30 17.41
N SER A 212 6.60 -14.52 16.37
CA SER A 212 7.08 -14.79 14.99
C SER A 212 7.21 -13.53 14.12
N ILE A 213 7.11 -12.35 14.72
CA ILE A 213 7.18 -11.06 14.04
C ILE A 213 8.33 -10.22 14.63
N ALA A 214 9.16 -9.69 13.75
CA ALA A 214 10.13 -8.65 14.07
C ALA A 214 9.95 -7.46 13.12
N ILE A 215 9.93 -6.24 13.66
CA ILE A 215 9.78 -4.99 12.92
C ILE A 215 10.83 -4.02 13.44
N LEU A 216 11.67 -3.52 12.55
CA LEU A 216 12.92 -2.87 12.91
C LEU A 216 13.17 -1.67 11.97
N PRO A 217 13.51 -0.49 12.52
CA PRO A 217 13.85 0.66 11.72
C PRO A 217 15.36 0.67 11.42
N TRP A 218 15.72 0.81 10.14
CA TRP A 218 17.09 1.19 9.76
C TRP A 218 17.09 1.94 8.43
N LYS A 219 18.19 2.62 8.13
CA LYS A 219 18.35 3.36 6.87
C LYS A 219 18.46 2.37 5.70
N GLY A 220 17.69 2.58 4.63
CA GLY A 220 17.83 1.76 3.43
C GLY A 220 19.23 1.90 2.82
N GLY A 221 19.76 0.81 2.26
CA GLY A 221 21.12 0.74 1.73
C GLY A 221 22.19 0.45 2.78
N THR A 222 21.82 0.17 4.03
CA THR A 222 22.73 -0.41 5.04
C THR A 222 22.92 -1.90 4.71
N LYS A 223 23.81 -2.16 3.75
CA LYS A 223 24.03 -3.49 3.15
C LYS A 223 24.30 -4.57 4.20
N GLU A 224 25.06 -4.26 5.25
CA GLU A 224 25.42 -5.22 6.29
C GLU A 224 24.19 -5.76 7.05
N LEU A 225 23.11 -4.97 7.16
CA LEU A 225 21.85 -5.41 7.78
C LEU A 225 20.95 -6.09 6.75
N GLU A 226 20.85 -5.53 5.55
CA GLU A 226 20.00 -6.03 4.46
C GLU A 226 20.45 -7.42 4.00
N GLU A 227 21.76 -7.64 3.82
CA GLU A 227 22.31 -8.95 3.46
C GLU A 227 21.99 -10.03 4.50
N GLN A 228 22.05 -9.71 5.80
CA GLN A 228 21.70 -10.67 6.85
C GLN A 228 20.21 -11.00 6.86
N ALA A 229 19.35 -9.99 6.64
CA ALA A 229 17.90 -10.20 6.57
C ALA A 229 17.52 -11.01 5.33
N ILE A 230 18.07 -10.67 4.17
CA ILE A 230 17.86 -11.37 2.90
C ILE A 230 18.40 -12.79 2.98
N ALA A 231 19.60 -13.01 3.53
CA ALA A 231 20.19 -14.34 3.68
C ALA A 231 19.29 -15.26 4.53
N ALA A 232 18.71 -14.74 5.61
CA ALA A 232 17.84 -15.50 6.50
C ALA A 232 16.43 -15.76 5.94
N ALA A 233 15.94 -14.96 5.00
CA ALA A 233 14.58 -15.07 4.46
C ALA A 233 14.46 -16.09 3.32
N GLU A 234 13.31 -16.75 3.17
CA GLU A 234 13.02 -17.59 1.99
C GLU A 234 12.33 -16.79 0.87
N ALA A 235 11.60 -15.74 1.23
CA ALA A 235 11.05 -14.77 0.31
C ALA A 235 11.37 -13.34 0.73
N VAL A 236 11.43 -12.44 -0.25
CA VAL A 236 11.63 -11.00 -0.04
C VAL A 236 10.50 -10.23 -0.71
N ILE A 237 9.91 -9.28 0.00
CA ILE A 237 8.91 -8.37 -0.54
C ILE A 237 9.42 -6.94 -0.39
N VAL A 238 9.49 -6.19 -1.49
CA VAL A 238 10.04 -4.83 -1.51
C VAL A 238 9.02 -3.83 -2.01
N TYR A 239 8.77 -2.80 -1.20
CA TYR A 239 7.99 -1.61 -1.58
C TYR A 239 8.92 -0.40 -1.62
N GLY A 240 8.97 0.33 -2.72
CA GLY A 240 9.81 1.52 -2.81
C GLY A 240 10.00 2.07 -4.21
N SER A 241 10.99 2.95 -4.37
CA SER A 241 11.40 3.42 -5.70
C SER A 241 11.99 2.29 -6.54
N ASN A 242 11.97 2.43 -7.87
CA ASN A 242 12.59 1.45 -8.76
C ASN A 242 14.06 1.19 -8.42
N THR A 243 14.82 2.25 -8.10
CA THR A 243 16.22 2.12 -7.63
C THR A 243 16.34 1.30 -6.35
N THR A 244 15.41 1.44 -5.41
CA THR A 244 15.38 0.63 -4.19
C THR A 244 15.12 -0.84 -4.54
N VAL A 245 14.13 -1.10 -5.39
CA VAL A 245 13.80 -2.44 -5.86
C VAL A 245 14.99 -3.10 -6.56
N GLU A 246 15.66 -2.39 -7.46
CA GLU A 246 16.86 -2.86 -8.17
C GLU A 246 18.01 -3.16 -7.21
N THR A 247 18.30 -2.25 -6.27
CA THR A 247 19.37 -2.44 -5.29
C THR A 247 19.14 -3.66 -4.42
N VAL A 248 17.90 -3.88 -3.95
CA VAL A 248 17.58 -5.07 -3.13
C VAL A 248 17.57 -6.32 -4.00
N ARG A 249 17.09 -6.25 -5.25
CA ARG A 249 17.10 -7.37 -6.20
C ARG A 249 18.50 -7.91 -6.42
N GLU A 250 19.51 -7.05 -6.55
CA GLU A 250 20.92 -7.45 -6.73
C GLU A 250 21.46 -8.29 -5.56
N LEU A 251 20.94 -8.08 -4.35
CA LEU A 251 21.34 -8.81 -3.15
C LEU A 251 20.60 -10.15 -3.00
N VAL A 252 19.52 -10.39 -3.75
CA VAL A 252 18.64 -11.54 -3.59
C VAL A 252 19.07 -12.68 -4.52
N PRO A 253 19.43 -13.85 -3.98
CA PRO A 253 19.78 -15.01 -4.80
C PRO A 253 18.61 -15.43 -5.71
N PHE A 254 18.93 -15.82 -6.95
CA PHE A 254 17.96 -16.18 -8.00
C PHE A 254 16.89 -17.20 -7.55
N GLY A 255 17.24 -18.15 -6.68
CA GLY A 255 16.31 -19.18 -6.20
C GLY A 255 15.29 -18.70 -5.17
N LYS A 256 15.41 -17.48 -4.62
CA LYS A 256 14.48 -16.95 -3.63
C LYS A 256 13.30 -16.29 -4.30
N LYS A 257 12.11 -16.44 -3.69
CA LYS A 257 10.92 -15.72 -4.11
C LYS A 257 11.14 -14.22 -3.85
N PHE A 258 10.82 -13.39 -4.82
CA PHE A 258 10.93 -11.94 -4.67
C PHE A 258 9.75 -11.27 -5.35
N LEU A 259 8.95 -10.57 -4.53
CA LEU A 259 7.91 -9.67 -5.00
C LEU A 259 8.37 -8.22 -4.84
N SER A 260 8.06 -7.40 -5.82
CA SER A 260 8.39 -5.98 -5.78
C SER A 260 7.26 -5.11 -6.26
N TYR A 261 7.10 -4.00 -5.56
CA TYR A 261 6.16 -2.94 -5.85
C TYR A 261 6.97 -1.65 -5.97
N GLY A 262 7.30 -1.33 -7.23
CA GLY A 262 8.12 -0.19 -7.61
C GLY A 262 7.31 1.11 -7.69
N HIS A 263 7.93 2.12 -8.30
CA HIS A 263 7.23 3.35 -8.62
C HIS A 263 6.16 3.11 -9.67
N LYS A 264 4.94 3.61 -9.38
CA LYS A 264 3.76 3.46 -10.22
C LYS A 264 3.00 4.77 -10.34
N ILE A 265 2.33 4.96 -11.47
CA ILE A 265 1.55 6.15 -11.82
C ILE A 265 0.12 5.71 -12.12
N SER A 266 -0.83 6.45 -11.56
CA SER A 266 -2.25 6.28 -11.84
C SER A 266 -2.81 7.48 -12.60
N LEU A 267 -3.92 7.27 -13.30
CA LEU A 267 -4.63 8.30 -14.06
C LEU A 267 -6.14 8.21 -13.82
N ALA A 268 -6.88 9.21 -14.30
CA ALA A 268 -8.34 9.15 -14.33
C ALA A 268 -8.89 9.49 -15.72
N LEU A 269 -10.02 8.90 -16.07
CA LEU A 269 -10.77 9.18 -17.30
C LEU A 269 -12.20 9.63 -16.92
N VAL A 270 -12.57 10.82 -17.37
CA VAL A 270 -13.87 11.44 -17.11
C VAL A 270 -14.59 11.65 -18.43
N GLY A 271 -15.61 10.83 -18.70
CA GLY A 271 -16.46 10.97 -19.87
C GLY A 271 -17.46 12.10 -19.70
N LYS A 272 -17.99 12.61 -20.81
CA LYS A 272 -19.01 13.68 -20.82
C LYS A 272 -20.27 13.33 -20.04
N GLU A 273 -20.58 12.04 -19.89
CA GLU A 273 -21.71 11.55 -19.11
C GLU A 273 -21.55 11.82 -17.60
N ALA A 274 -20.31 11.91 -17.11
CA ALA A 274 -20.00 12.30 -15.74
C ALA A 274 -19.96 13.83 -15.54
N LEU A 275 -20.17 14.60 -16.62
CA LEU A 275 -20.12 16.06 -16.67
C LEU A 275 -21.48 16.68 -16.98
N THR A 276 -22.58 15.96 -16.81
CA THR A 276 -23.93 16.53 -16.90
C THR A 276 -24.17 17.50 -15.73
N ALA A 277 -25.20 18.35 -15.85
CA ALA A 277 -25.57 19.32 -14.81
C ALA A 277 -25.77 18.66 -13.42
N ASP A 278 -26.22 17.40 -13.39
CA ASP A 278 -26.49 16.66 -12.16
C ASP A 278 -25.24 15.98 -11.57
N HIS A 279 -24.20 15.74 -12.38
CA HIS A 279 -23.06 14.90 -12.00
C HIS A 279 -21.73 15.63 -11.88
N TYR A 280 -21.51 16.73 -12.62
CA TYR A 280 -20.17 17.33 -12.72
C TYR A 280 -19.58 17.69 -11.34
N PHE A 281 -20.41 18.20 -10.41
CA PHE A 281 -19.93 18.64 -9.10
C PHE A 281 -19.43 17.47 -8.26
N GLU A 282 -20.20 16.38 -8.20
CA GLU A 282 -19.84 15.17 -7.46
C GLU A 282 -18.60 14.49 -8.07
N THR A 283 -18.51 14.43 -9.40
CA THR A 283 -17.34 13.89 -10.11
C THR A 283 -16.06 14.64 -9.77
N ILE A 284 -16.09 15.98 -9.81
CA ILE A 284 -14.93 16.84 -9.47
C ILE A 284 -14.56 16.68 -7.99
N HIS A 285 -15.56 16.67 -7.11
CA HIS A 285 -15.34 16.50 -5.67
C HIS A 285 -14.66 15.16 -5.35
N LYS A 286 -15.16 14.07 -5.93
CA LYS A 286 -14.57 12.73 -5.77
C LYS A 286 -13.14 12.65 -6.32
N LEU A 287 -12.87 13.27 -7.47
CA LEU A 287 -11.51 13.32 -8.02
C LEU A 287 -10.57 14.13 -7.12
N ALA A 288 -11.04 15.23 -6.55
CA ALA A 288 -10.27 16.02 -5.60
C ALA A 288 -9.90 15.20 -4.35
N GLU A 289 -10.78 14.31 -3.87
CA GLU A 289 -10.45 13.37 -2.79
C GLU A 289 -9.35 12.38 -3.20
N ASP A 290 -9.45 11.76 -4.39
CA ASP A 290 -8.44 10.82 -4.88
C ASP A 290 -7.05 11.45 -5.03
N VAL A 291 -7.00 12.72 -5.44
CA VAL A 291 -5.76 13.50 -5.55
C VAL A 291 -5.22 13.89 -4.17
N SER A 292 -6.07 14.11 -3.17
CA SER A 292 -5.66 14.79 -1.93
C SER A 292 -5.40 13.88 -0.74
N VAL A 293 -5.91 12.65 -0.74
CA VAL A 293 -5.64 11.67 0.32
C VAL A 293 -4.13 11.36 0.35
N PHE A 294 -3.54 11.42 1.54
CA PHE A 294 -2.09 11.34 1.76
C PHE A 294 -1.28 12.25 0.85
N ASP A 295 -1.80 13.43 0.53
CA ASP A 295 -1.14 14.44 -0.28
C ASP A 295 -0.67 13.92 -1.65
N GLN A 296 -1.42 12.97 -2.23
CA GLN A 296 -1.12 12.31 -3.51
C GLN A 296 0.04 11.32 -3.47
N GLN A 297 0.56 10.96 -2.29
CA GLN A 297 1.73 10.09 -2.13
C GLN A 297 1.43 8.60 -2.36
N SER A 298 0.16 8.25 -2.55
CA SER A 298 -0.28 6.90 -2.91
C SER A 298 0.00 6.61 -4.38
N CYS A 299 0.50 5.40 -4.69
CA CYS A 299 0.62 4.94 -6.08
C CYS A 299 -0.74 4.84 -6.80
N LEU A 300 -1.83 4.75 -6.02
CA LEU A 300 -3.20 4.73 -6.51
C LEU A 300 -3.74 6.13 -6.83
N SER A 301 -3.09 7.22 -6.39
CA SER A 301 -3.56 8.58 -6.64
C SER A 301 -3.31 8.99 -8.10
N PRO A 302 -4.29 9.60 -8.78
CA PRO A 302 -4.12 10.02 -10.16
C PRO A 302 -3.15 11.20 -10.25
N GLN A 303 -2.22 11.14 -11.21
CA GLN A 303 -1.31 12.23 -11.55
C GLN A 303 -1.79 13.03 -12.76
N SER A 304 -2.57 12.38 -13.63
CA SER A 304 -3.21 12.95 -14.81
C SER A 304 -4.68 12.56 -14.88
N VAL A 305 -5.51 13.42 -15.47
CA VAL A 305 -6.90 13.12 -15.81
C VAL A 305 -7.20 13.54 -17.26
N LEU A 306 -7.76 12.64 -18.06
CA LEU A 306 -8.37 12.99 -19.35
C LEU A 306 -9.85 13.28 -19.15
N VAL A 307 -10.31 14.40 -19.70
CA VAL A 307 -11.68 14.90 -19.55
C VAL A 307 -12.30 15.11 -20.93
N GLU A 308 -13.38 14.40 -21.20
CA GLU A 308 -14.05 14.41 -22.50
C GLU A 308 -14.88 15.70 -22.71
N GLU A 309 -14.84 16.26 -23.92
CA GLU A 309 -15.70 17.36 -24.36
C GLU A 309 -17.17 16.95 -24.49
N GLY A 310 -18.05 17.95 -24.55
CA GLY A 310 -19.49 17.74 -24.78
C GLY A 310 -20.33 17.52 -23.52
N GLY A 311 -19.74 17.72 -22.33
CA GLY A 311 -20.45 17.83 -21.06
C GLY A 311 -21.08 19.23 -20.82
N ALA A 312 -21.75 19.41 -19.69
CA ALA A 312 -22.28 20.71 -19.25
C ALA A 312 -21.19 21.70 -18.82
N VAL A 313 -20.01 21.19 -18.48
CA VAL A 313 -18.79 21.97 -18.21
C VAL A 313 -17.70 21.54 -19.19
N SER A 314 -16.94 22.49 -19.72
CA SER A 314 -15.79 22.18 -20.57
C SER A 314 -14.62 21.61 -19.74
N PRO A 315 -13.69 20.87 -20.36
CA PRO A 315 -12.48 20.38 -19.68
C PRO A 315 -11.65 21.49 -19.00
N LYS A 316 -11.61 22.70 -19.58
CA LYS A 316 -10.96 23.87 -18.94
C LYS A 316 -11.73 24.36 -17.70
N GLN A 317 -13.06 24.41 -17.76
CA GLN A 317 -13.89 24.75 -16.60
C GLN A 317 -13.77 23.68 -15.52
N PHE A 318 -13.74 22.40 -15.90
CA PHE A 318 -13.47 21.29 -14.99
C PHE A 318 -12.15 21.50 -14.24
N ALA A 319 -11.05 21.85 -14.93
CA ALA A 319 -9.77 22.13 -14.31
C ALA A 319 -9.84 23.30 -13.29
N GLN A 320 -10.56 24.38 -13.62
CA GLN A 320 -10.79 25.51 -12.72
C GLN A 320 -11.57 25.10 -11.46
N MET A 321 -12.59 24.27 -11.61
CA MET A 321 -13.42 23.80 -10.51
C MET A 321 -12.67 22.78 -9.64
N LEU A 322 -11.85 21.92 -10.24
CA LEU A 322 -10.95 21.03 -9.52
C LEU A 322 -9.95 21.83 -8.66
N ALA A 323 -9.38 22.90 -9.20
CA ALA A 323 -8.53 23.81 -8.43
C ALA A 323 -9.26 24.42 -7.21
N ALA A 324 -10.52 24.83 -7.37
CA ALA A 324 -11.34 25.33 -6.28
C ALA A 324 -11.66 24.25 -5.22
N GLU A 325 -11.91 23.01 -5.63
CA GLU A 325 -12.11 21.88 -4.71
C GLU A 325 -10.82 21.49 -3.98
N LEU A 326 -9.66 21.54 -4.63
CA LEU A 326 -8.36 21.33 -3.97
C LEU A 326 -8.05 22.41 -2.94
N GLU A 327 -8.40 23.68 -3.22
CA GLU A 327 -8.31 24.76 -2.24
C GLU A 327 -9.22 24.52 -1.03
N ARG A 328 -10.46 24.06 -1.25
CA ARG A 328 -11.39 23.68 -0.17
C ARG A 328 -10.85 22.52 0.65
N TYR A 329 -10.32 21.50 -0.02
CA TYR A 329 -9.69 20.37 0.65
C TYR A 329 -8.49 20.83 1.49
N HIS A 330 -7.62 21.68 0.96
CA HIS A 330 -6.47 22.23 1.68
C HIS A 330 -6.86 23.02 2.92
N LYS A 331 -7.91 23.84 2.86
CA LYS A 331 -8.44 24.55 4.03
C LYS A 331 -8.94 23.62 5.12
N LYS A 332 -9.58 22.52 4.73
CA LYS A 332 -10.12 21.52 5.66
C LYS A 332 -9.02 20.63 6.24
N ARG A 333 -8.08 20.21 5.40
CA ARG A 333 -6.99 19.28 5.68
C ARG A 333 -5.72 19.81 5.01
N PRO A 334 -4.94 20.63 5.74
CA PRO A 334 -3.70 21.18 5.23
C PRO A 334 -2.76 20.06 4.74
N ARG A 335 -1.95 20.38 3.73
CA ARG A 335 -0.93 19.46 3.23
C ARG A 335 0.22 19.41 4.23
N ALA A 336 0.89 18.27 4.32
CA ALA A 336 2.15 18.15 5.03
C ALA A 336 3.18 19.20 4.58
N THR A 337 4.08 19.54 5.52
CA THR A 337 5.24 20.39 5.24
C THR A 337 6.17 19.67 4.29
N LEU A 338 6.59 20.37 3.24
CA LEU A 338 7.50 19.80 2.25
C LEU A 338 8.95 19.90 2.69
N THR A 339 9.73 18.95 2.20
CA THR A 339 11.17 19.12 2.04
C THR A 339 11.49 20.19 0.99
N ALA A 340 12.72 20.70 1.02
CA ALA A 340 13.19 21.66 0.01
C ALA A 340 13.13 21.08 -1.41
N GLU A 341 13.44 19.80 -1.58
CA GLU A 341 13.43 19.10 -2.87
C GLU A 341 12.01 18.97 -3.45
N GLU A 342 11.04 18.59 -2.62
CA GLU A 342 9.62 18.54 -3.05
C GLU A 342 9.10 19.93 -3.42
N ALA A 343 9.40 20.94 -2.60
CA ALA A 343 8.99 22.32 -2.88
C ALA A 343 9.59 22.83 -4.19
N MET A 344 10.88 22.57 -4.44
CA MET A 344 11.55 22.92 -5.69
C MET A 344 10.96 22.18 -6.88
N SER A 345 10.61 20.90 -6.74
CA SER A 345 10.01 20.10 -7.81
C SER A 345 8.66 20.66 -8.25
N ILE A 346 7.81 21.05 -7.31
CA ILE A 346 6.53 21.71 -7.61
C ILE A 346 6.75 23.07 -8.29
N GLN A 347 7.69 23.89 -7.78
CA GLN A 347 7.96 25.20 -8.37
C GLN A 347 8.54 25.09 -9.78
N LYS A 348 9.40 24.09 -10.03
CA LYS A 348 9.95 23.81 -11.36
C LYS A 348 8.82 23.51 -12.35
N VAL A 349 7.88 22.64 -11.98
CA VAL A 349 6.73 22.29 -12.83
C VAL A 349 5.82 23.50 -13.05
N ARG A 350 5.48 24.27 -12.00
CA ARG A 350 4.68 25.49 -12.13
C ARG A 350 5.31 26.51 -13.08
N ASN A 351 6.60 26.79 -12.89
CA ASN A 351 7.34 27.77 -13.70
C ASN A 351 7.43 27.33 -15.16
N HIS A 352 7.71 26.05 -15.40
CA HIS A 352 7.76 25.49 -16.74
C HIS A 352 6.44 25.72 -17.48
N TYR A 353 5.30 25.29 -16.92
CA TYR A 353 4.00 25.43 -17.58
C TYR A 353 3.46 26.86 -17.60
N HIS A 354 3.86 27.71 -16.65
CA HIS A 354 3.53 29.13 -16.72
C HIS A 354 4.21 29.79 -17.92
N LEU A 355 5.50 29.51 -18.17
CA LEU A 355 6.21 30.01 -19.35
C LEU A 355 5.62 29.47 -20.66
N GLU A 356 5.23 28.20 -20.69
CA GLU A 356 4.56 27.63 -21.86
C GLU A 356 3.21 28.30 -22.14
N SER A 357 2.42 28.62 -21.09
CA SER A 357 1.12 29.30 -21.23
C SER A 357 1.20 30.73 -21.80
N LEU A 358 2.39 31.35 -21.78
CA LEU A 358 2.63 32.65 -22.41
C LEU A 358 2.94 32.53 -23.91
N SER A 359 3.42 31.37 -24.34
CA SER A 359 3.94 31.14 -25.70
C SER A 359 3.02 30.27 -26.55
N ARG A 360 2.16 29.47 -25.91
CA ARG A 360 1.23 28.54 -26.55
C ARG A 360 -0.18 28.76 -26.02
N ASP A 361 -1.11 29.05 -26.92
CA ASP A 361 -2.53 28.95 -26.61
C ASP A 361 -2.87 27.49 -26.29
N GLY A 362 -3.58 27.26 -25.19
CA GLY A 362 -4.05 25.91 -24.80
C GLY A 362 -3.50 25.37 -23.49
N ILE A 363 -2.58 26.07 -22.82
CA ILE A 363 -2.11 25.70 -21.47
C ILE A 363 -2.67 26.70 -20.44
N SER A 364 -3.06 26.23 -19.26
CA SER A 364 -3.44 27.11 -18.15
C SER A 364 -3.01 26.51 -16.81
N VAL A 365 -2.38 27.33 -15.97
CA VAL A 365 -1.92 26.91 -14.64
C VAL A 365 -2.81 27.56 -13.57
N PHE A 366 -3.49 26.74 -12.78
CA PHE A 366 -4.22 27.14 -11.59
C PHE A 366 -3.44 26.65 -10.37
N ALA A 367 -3.08 27.55 -9.47
CA ALA A 367 -2.21 27.21 -8.34
C ALA A 367 -2.61 27.98 -7.08
N SER A 368 -2.35 27.36 -5.93
CA SER A 368 -2.50 28.02 -4.63
C SER A 368 -1.67 29.31 -4.56
N LEU A 369 -2.28 30.41 -4.10
CA LEU A 369 -1.61 31.71 -3.96
C LEU A 369 -0.61 31.68 -2.80
N ASN A 370 0.59 32.23 -3.02
CA ASN A 370 1.66 32.40 -2.01
C ASN A 370 2.08 31.12 -1.27
N ALA A 371 1.75 29.94 -1.81
CA ALA A 371 2.08 28.64 -1.25
C ALA A 371 2.24 27.60 -2.37
N SER A 372 2.80 26.43 -2.06
CA SER A 372 2.88 25.27 -2.97
C SER A 372 1.80 24.22 -2.72
N ALA A 373 0.68 24.58 -2.07
CA ALA A 373 -0.28 23.67 -1.47
C ALA A 373 -1.01 22.72 -2.46
N TRP A 374 -1.30 23.18 -3.68
CA TRP A 374 -1.92 22.40 -4.75
C TRP A 374 -1.69 23.07 -6.12
N THR A 375 -1.72 22.29 -7.20
CA THR A 375 -1.53 22.79 -8.58
C THR A 375 -2.40 22.00 -9.55
N VAL A 376 -3.12 22.69 -10.44
CA VAL A 376 -3.85 22.09 -11.56
C VAL A 376 -3.35 22.70 -12.86
N ILE A 377 -2.92 21.85 -13.79
CA ILE A 377 -2.35 22.27 -15.07
C ILE A 377 -3.26 21.74 -16.17
N TYR A 378 -3.94 22.64 -16.86
CA TYR A 378 -4.81 22.31 -17.98
C TYR A 378 -4.05 22.30 -19.30
N HIS A 379 -4.35 21.32 -20.14
CA HIS A 379 -3.84 21.13 -21.49
C HIS A 379 -5.01 20.98 -22.46
N ALA A 380 -5.02 21.77 -23.54
CA ALA A 380 -6.07 21.75 -24.56
C ALA A 380 -5.98 20.55 -25.52
N GLU A 381 -4.85 19.86 -25.52
CA GLU A 381 -4.65 18.60 -26.24
C GLU A 381 -4.65 17.44 -25.24
N ALA A 382 -5.04 16.25 -25.70
CA ALA A 382 -4.99 15.08 -24.85
C ALA A 382 -3.54 14.65 -24.61
N GLY A 383 -3.30 13.97 -23.49
CA GLY A 383 -1.97 13.52 -23.11
C GLY A 383 -1.96 12.93 -21.71
N MET A 384 -0.76 12.63 -21.25
CA MET A 384 -0.48 12.22 -19.88
C MET A 384 0.86 12.81 -19.48
N GLU A 385 0.99 13.20 -18.22
CA GLU A 385 2.24 13.67 -17.65
C GLU A 385 2.40 13.19 -16.20
N GLY A 386 3.65 12.97 -15.80
CA GLY A 386 3.99 12.67 -14.41
C GLY A 386 3.85 13.90 -13.51
N SER A 387 3.39 13.69 -12.28
CA SER A 387 3.25 14.74 -11.28
C SER A 387 4.41 14.70 -10.28
N PRO A 388 4.90 15.86 -9.78
CA PRO A 388 5.76 15.93 -8.61
C PRO A 388 5.01 15.62 -7.29
N LEU A 389 3.82 15.00 -7.38
CA LEU A 389 2.90 14.67 -6.30
C LEU A 389 2.43 15.91 -5.56
N ASN A 390 2.13 15.77 -4.27
CA ASN A 390 1.87 16.89 -3.37
C ASN A 390 0.70 17.76 -3.83
N ARG A 391 -0.36 17.09 -4.31
CA ARG A 391 -1.61 17.67 -4.84
C ARG A 391 -1.40 18.47 -6.14
N THR A 392 -0.54 17.97 -7.02
CA THR A 392 -0.31 18.49 -8.37
C THR A 392 -0.93 17.56 -9.41
N ILE A 393 -1.82 18.06 -10.26
CA ILE A 393 -2.52 17.23 -11.26
C ILE A 393 -2.57 17.90 -12.63
N HIS A 394 -2.41 17.09 -13.67
CA HIS A 394 -2.58 17.49 -15.06
C HIS A 394 -3.98 17.13 -15.55
N VAL A 395 -4.66 18.09 -16.17
CA VAL A 395 -6.00 17.92 -16.77
C VAL A 395 -5.86 18.08 -18.28
N PHE A 396 -6.08 16.99 -19.00
CA PHE A 396 -5.97 16.95 -20.45
C PHE A 396 -7.36 16.92 -21.08
N ASN A 397 -7.57 17.78 -22.06
CA ASN A 397 -8.76 17.78 -22.89
C ASN A 397 -8.79 16.56 -23.82
N SER A 398 -9.95 15.92 -23.99
CA SER A 398 -10.14 14.81 -24.92
C SER A 398 -11.42 15.02 -25.72
N GLN A 399 -11.38 14.85 -27.04
CA GLN A 399 -12.61 14.85 -27.84
C GLN A 399 -13.40 13.55 -27.62
N ARG A 400 -12.67 12.44 -27.43
CA ARG A 400 -13.18 11.12 -27.16
C ARG A 400 -12.10 10.29 -26.47
N LEU A 401 -12.40 9.79 -25.28
CA LEU A 401 -11.41 9.10 -24.44
C LEU A 401 -10.76 7.90 -25.15
N GLU A 402 -11.53 7.11 -25.91
CA GLU A 402 -11.01 5.91 -26.61
C GLU A 402 -9.95 6.22 -27.66
N ASP A 403 -9.89 7.45 -28.17
CA ASP A 403 -9.00 7.85 -29.26
C ASP A 403 -7.62 8.32 -28.75
N ASP A 404 -7.46 8.52 -27.44
CA ASP A 404 -6.26 9.14 -26.85
C ASP A 404 -5.29 8.16 -26.17
N PHE A 405 -5.55 6.85 -26.27
CA PHE A 405 -4.78 5.81 -25.59
C PHE A 405 -3.32 5.72 -26.03
N GLU A 406 -3.02 6.04 -27.30
CA GLU A 406 -1.63 6.10 -27.79
C GLU A 406 -0.77 7.11 -27.02
N LYS A 407 -1.40 8.19 -26.52
CA LYS A 407 -0.71 9.24 -25.76
C LYS A 407 -0.41 8.83 -24.31
N ILE A 408 -1.10 7.79 -23.83
CA ILE A 408 -0.90 7.19 -22.51
C ILE A 408 0.20 6.11 -22.58
N ALA A 409 0.40 5.49 -23.75
CA ALA A 409 1.31 4.35 -23.95
C ALA A 409 2.78 4.61 -23.54
N LEU A 410 3.24 5.87 -23.56
CA LEU A 410 4.58 6.26 -23.10
C LEU A 410 4.83 5.94 -21.61
N TYR A 411 3.76 5.77 -20.83
CA TYR A 411 3.81 5.48 -19.40
C TYR A 411 3.52 4.01 -19.06
N GLN A 412 3.33 3.12 -20.04
CA GLN A 412 2.84 1.74 -19.87
C GLN A 412 3.56 0.95 -18.77
N ASP A 413 4.90 1.09 -18.65
CA ASP A 413 5.69 0.36 -17.64
C ASP A 413 5.39 0.80 -16.19
N TYR A 414 4.85 2.02 -16.04
CA TYR A 414 4.55 2.66 -14.77
C TYR A 414 3.06 2.64 -14.43
N LEU A 415 2.16 2.32 -15.37
CA LEU A 415 0.72 2.35 -15.12
C LEU A 415 0.32 1.36 -14.02
N GLN A 416 -0.73 1.74 -13.26
CA GLN A 416 -1.23 0.93 -12.16
C GLN A 416 -2.75 0.97 -12.04
N SER A 417 -3.34 2.11 -11.66
CA SER A 417 -4.80 2.27 -11.56
C SER A 417 -5.34 3.35 -12.48
N CYS A 418 -6.57 3.12 -12.94
CA CYS A 418 -7.39 4.12 -13.61
C CYS A 418 -8.68 4.40 -12.82
N GLY A 419 -8.89 5.66 -12.46
CA GLY A 419 -10.19 6.16 -12.00
C GLY A 419 -11.09 6.35 -13.21
N LEU A 420 -12.32 5.83 -13.19
CA LEU A 420 -13.20 5.84 -14.35
C LEU A 420 -14.57 6.41 -14.00
N ALA A 421 -15.03 7.38 -14.79
CA ALA A 421 -16.38 7.93 -14.72
C ALA A 421 -16.94 8.10 -16.14
N VAL A 422 -17.56 7.04 -16.67
CA VAL A 422 -18.15 6.96 -18.02
C VAL A 422 -19.50 6.22 -17.97
N SER A 423 -20.23 6.21 -19.08
CA SER A 423 -21.46 5.41 -19.18
C SER A 423 -21.18 3.89 -19.13
N PRO A 424 -22.11 3.07 -18.58
CA PRO A 424 -21.89 1.61 -18.45
C PRO A 424 -21.59 0.90 -19.77
N ASN A 425 -22.15 1.38 -20.89
CA ASN A 425 -21.95 0.78 -22.22
C ASN A 425 -20.51 0.92 -22.74
N ARG A 426 -19.72 1.86 -22.19
CA ARG A 426 -18.32 2.09 -22.58
C ARG A 426 -17.32 1.33 -21.72
N LEU A 427 -17.75 0.82 -20.56
CA LEU A 427 -16.88 0.24 -19.53
C LEU A 427 -15.93 -0.82 -20.09
N PHE A 428 -16.46 -1.86 -20.74
CA PHE A 428 -15.65 -2.98 -21.20
C PHE A 428 -14.72 -2.61 -22.35
N GLN A 429 -15.16 -1.71 -23.25
CA GLN A 429 -14.30 -1.22 -24.34
C GLN A 429 -13.10 -0.45 -23.77
N ILE A 430 -13.34 0.48 -22.84
CA ILE A 430 -12.29 1.26 -22.20
C ILE A 430 -11.39 0.36 -21.34
N ALA A 431 -11.97 -0.63 -20.63
CA ALA A 431 -11.21 -1.57 -19.82
C ALA A 431 -10.25 -2.43 -20.65
N GLU A 432 -10.67 -2.90 -21.82
CA GLU A 432 -9.81 -3.65 -22.76
C GLU A 432 -8.61 -2.81 -23.21
N LEU A 433 -8.85 -1.54 -23.57
CA LEU A 433 -7.81 -0.61 -23.98
C LEU A 433 -6.84 -0.31 -22.82
N LEU A 434 -7.36 -0.04 -21.62
CA LEU A 434 -6.54 0.22 -20.43
C LEU A 434 -5.71 -1.01 -20.04
N GLY A 435 -6.31 -2.20 -20.09
CA GLY A 435 -5.64 -3.47 -19.80
C GLY A 435 -4.51 -3.77 -20.80
N THR A 436 -4.73 -3.46 -22.09
CA THR A 436 -3.68 -3.59 -23.13
C THR A 436 -2.47 -2.70 -22.86
N LEU A 437 -2.67 -1.52 -22.25
CA LEU A 437 -1.60 -0.62 -21.84
C LEU A 437 -0.94 -0.98 -20.49
N GLY A 438 -1.41 -2.02 -19.82
CA GLY A 438 -0.85 -2.47 -18.55
C GLY A 438 -1.49 -1.85 -17.30
N VAL A 439 -2.65 -1.19 -17.40
CA VAL A 439 -3.42 -0.79 -16.21
C VAL A 439 -3.97 -2.04 -15.53
N ASN A 440 -3.62 -2.24 -14.26
CA ASN A 440 -3.95 -3.44 -13.51
C ASN A 440 -5.26 -3.32 -12.70
N ARG A 441 -5.74 -2.08 -12.49
CA ARG A 441 -6.94 -1.82 -11.69
C ARG A 441 -7.76 -0.67 -12.24
N ILE A 442 -9.06 -0.89 -12.40
CA ILE A 442 -10.03 0.16 -12.76
C ILE A 442 -10.98 0.34 -11.58
N ALA A 443 -11.14 1.58 -11.13
CA ALA A 443 -11.97 1.92 -9.97
C ALA A 443 -12.86 3.12 -10.29
N PRO A 444 -14.02 3.28 -9.62
CA PRO A 444 -14.75 4.53 -9.70
C PRO A 444 -13.92 5.66 -9.08
N ILE A 445 -14.04 6.85 -9.66
CA ILE A 445 -13.48 8.09 -9.09
C ILE A 445 -14.06 8.29 -7.68
N GLY A 446 -13.22 8.71 -6.73
CA GLY A 446 -13.46 8.82 -5.29
C GLY A 446 -13.10 7.56 -4.49
N GLU A 447 -12.78 6.46 -5.16
CA GLU A 447 -12.42 5.18 -4.55
C GLU A 447 -11.06 4.65 -5.05
N MET A 448 -10.24 5.47 -5.73
CA MET A 448 -8.96 5.00 -6.28
C MET A 448 -8.02 4.56 -5.15
N ASN A 449 -7.95 5.32 -4.06
CA ASN A 449 -7.14 4.99 -2.87
C ASN A 449 -7.68 3.84 -2.02
N ARG A 450 -8.73 3.14 -2.48
CA ARG A 450 -9.43 2.10 -1.72
C ARG A 450 -9.37 0.75 -2.43
N ALA A 451 -8.15 0.25 -2.60
CA ALA A 451 -7.91 -1.12 -3.05
C ALA A 451 -8.69 -2.12 -2.19
N LYS A 452 -9.14 -3.23 -2.78
CA LYS A 452 -9.96 -4.23 -2.08
C LYS A 452 -9.10 -5.44 -1.67
N PRO A 453 -9.44 -6.15 -0.58
CA PRO A 453 -8.90 -7.48 -0.27
C PRO A 453 -8.90 -8.37 -1.50
N GLY A 454 -7.76 -8.99 -1.81
CA GLY A 454 -7.62 -9.87 -2.98
C GLY A 454 -7.44 -9.19 -4.33
N TRP A 455 -7.32 -7.85 -4.40
CA TRP A 455 -6.95 -7.23 -5.67
C TRP A 455 -5.57 -7.66 -6.13
N HIS A 456 -5.39 -7.83 -7.44
CA HIS A 456 -4.10 -8.16 -8.06
C HIS A 456 -3.17 -6.95 -8.03
N HIS A 457 -2.38 -6.80 -6.96
CA HIS A 457 -1.45 -5.68 -6.81
C HIS A 457 -0.40 -5.72 -7.92
N ASP A 458 -0.33 -4.65 -8.72
CA ASP A 458 0.51 -4.56 -9.91
C ASP A 458 0.26 -5.71 -10.91
N GLY A 459 -0.96 -6.27 -10.89
CA GLY A 459 -1.41 -7.33 -11.79
C GLY A 459 -1.00 -8.75 -11.40
N GLY A 460 -0.24 -8.92 -10.32
CA GLY A 460 0.17 -10.23 -9.81
C GLY A 460 -0.74 -10.75 -8.71
N PHE A 461 -0.52 -12.01 -8.33
CA PHE A 461 -1.15 -12.58 -7.14
C PHE A 461 -0.37 -12.16 -5.90
N ASN A 462 -1.07 -11.95 -4.78
CA ASN A 462 -0.40 -11.54 -3.56
C ASN A 462 0.20 -12.76 -2.82
N LEU A 463 -0.59 -13.82 -2.69
CA LEU A 463 -0.28 -15.01 -1.91
C LEU A 463 0.21 -16.15 -2.82
N LEU A 464 -0.44 -16.37 -3.98
CA LEU A 464 -0.07 -17.47 -4.87
C LEU A 464 1.37 -17.37 -5.39
N ASP A 465 1.86 -16.17 -5.65
CA ASP A 465 3.22 -15.97 -6.18
C ASP A 465 4.31 -16.34 -5.14
N LEU A 466 3.95 -16.38 -3.86
CA LEU A 466 4.83 -16.71 -2.75
C LEU A 466 4.82 -18.19 -2.35
N VAL A 467 3.75 -18.94 -2.64
CA VAL A 467 3.64 -20.33 -2.20
C VAL A 467 4.35 -21.31 -3.13
N ARG A 468 4.62 -22.50 -2.58
CA ARG A 468 4.95 -23.71 -3.33
C ARG A 468 3.84 -24.74 -3.11
N PHE A 469 3.38 -25.37 -4.20
CA PHE A 469 2.47 -26.51 -4.09
C PHE A 469 3.23 -27.83 -4.01
N THR A 470 2.66 -28.79 -3.29
CA THR A 470 3.02 -30.21 -3.36
C THR A 470 1.79 -30.99 -3.76
N ASP A 471 1.95 -31.86 -4.75
CA ASP A 471 0.86 -32.62 -5.34
C ASP A 471 1.05 -34.10 -5.07
N ILE A 472 -0.04 -34.77 -4.75
CA ILE A 472 -0.18 -36.22 -4.72
C ILE A 472 -1.01 -36.56 -5.95
N GLU A 473 -0.41 -37.28 -6.89
CA GLU A 473 -1.09 -37.68 -8.11
C GLU A 473 -2.12 -38.80 -7.81
N ARG A 474 -3.23 -38.80 -8.56
CA ARG A 474 -4.31 -39.78 -8.38
C ARG A 474 -3.85 -41.22 -8.60
N ASN A 475 -2.97 -41.45 -9.58
CA ASN A 475 -2.40 -42.77 -9.86
C ASN A 475 -1.55 -43.29 -8.68
N LEU A 476 -0.92 -42.42 -7.90
CA LEU A 476 -0.23 -42.82 -6.68
C LEU A 476 -1.23 -43.30 -5.64
N GLU A 477 -2.33 -42.57 -5.42
CA GLU A 477 -3.41 -43.01 -4.52
C GLU A 477 -3.91 -44.41 -4.92
N LEU A 478 -4.17 -44.62 -6.22
CA LEU A 478 -4.63 -45.90 -6.74
C LEU A 478 -3.57 -47.02 -6.64
N ASP A 479 -2.29 -46.74 -6.89
CA ASP A 479 -1.23 -47.73 -6.79
C ASP A 479 -0.99 -48.16 -5.33
N LEU A 480 -1.20 -47.25 -4.37
CA LEU A 480 -1.04 -47.55 -2.95
C LEU A 480 -2.13 -48.48 -2.38
N GLU A 481 -3.32 -48.53 -3.00
CA GLU A 481 -4.40 -49.46 -2.61
C GLU A 481 -3.95 -50.93 -2.64
N ARG A 482 -3.00 -51.31 -3.51
CA ARG A 482 -2.46 -52.69 -3.56
C ARG A 482 -1.72 -53.13 -2.28
N PHE A 483 -1.40 -52.17 -1.41
CA PHE A 483 -0.77 -52.42 -0.12
C PHE A 483 -1.79 -52.50 1.02
N ASP A 484 -3.07 -52.27 0.75
CA ASP A 484 -4.15 -52.55 1.70
C ASP A 484 -4.35 -54.09 1.78
N PRO A 485 -4.24 -54.69 2.97
CA PRO A 485 -4.37 -56.13 3.13
C PRO A 485 -5.76 -56.70 2.79
N ASP A 486 -6.78 -55.86 2.63
CA ASP A 486 -8.17 -56.24 2.31
C ASP A 486 -8.58 -55.91 0.85
N VAL A 487 -7.64 -55.47 0.00
CA VAL A 487 -7.88 -55.19 -1.42
C VAL A 487 -7.64 -56.45 -2.25
N GLU A 488 -8.68 -56.89 -3.01
CA GLU A 488 -8.63 -58.05 -3.93
C GLU A 488 -7.75 -57.85 -5.17
#